data_AF-X8AM39-F1
#
_entry.id   AF-X8AM39-F1
#
_cell.length_a   1.000
_cell.length_b   1.000
_cell.length_c   1.000
_cell.angle_alpha   90.00
_cell.angle_beta   90.00
_cell.angle_gamma   90.00
#
_symmetry.space_group_name_H-M   'P 1'
#
loop_
_entity.id
_entity.type
_entity.pdbx_description
1 polymer ?
#
loop_
_entity_poly.entity_id
_entity_poly.type
_entity_poly.pdbx_seq_one_letter_code
_entity_poly.pdbx_strand_id
1 'polypeptide(L)' 'MIARELPPDERDAIFPKVAAAAPSFADRQAKTSRVIALFELQPVN' A
#
# COMPACT_ATOMS: atom_id res chain seq x y z
N MET A 1 -1.09 13.25 13.04
CA MET A 1 -0.82 11.97 12.36
C MET A 1 0.38 12.16 11.42
N ILE A 2 1.29 11.20 11.37
CA ILE A 2 2.42 11.14 10.44
C ILE A 2 2.12 10.04 9.42
N ALA A 3 2.44 10.30 8.16
CA ALA A 3 2.41 9.30 7.10
C ALA A 3 3.86 8.96 6.73
N ARG A 4 4.19 7.66 6.69
CA ARG A 4 5.48 7.17 6.18
C ARG A 4 5.20 6.27 4.99
N GLU A 5 5.84 6.56 3.86
CA GLU A 5 5.79 5.68 2.70
C GLU A 5 6.52 4.37 3.02
N LEU A 6 5.91 3.23 2.70
CA LEU A 6 6.51 1.93 2.89
C LEU A 6 7.60 1.69 1.83
N PRO A 7 8.82 1.30 2.22
CA PRO A 7 9.84 0.81 1.29
C PRO A 7 9.32 -0.40 0.48
N PRO A 8 9.93 -0.72 -0.67
CA PRO A 8 9.44 -1.77 -1.57
C PRO A 8 9.16 -3.11 -0.89
N ASP A 9 10.10 -3.62 -0.10
CA ASP A 9 9.96 -4.92 0.56
C ASP A 9 8.81 -4.94 1.59
N GLU A 10 8.68 -3.88 2.39
CA GLU A 10 7.57 -3.70 3.34
C GLU A 10 6.23 -3.57 2.60
N ARG A 11 6.21 -2.79 1.51
CA ARG A 11 5.03 -2.60 0.67
C ARG A 11 4.56 -3.93 0.08
N ASP A 12 5.46 -4.73 -0.48
CA ASP A 12 5.11 -5.99 -1.13
C ASP A 12 4.61 -7.05 -0.14
N ALA A 13 5.12 -7.03 1.10
CA ALA A 13 4.59 -7.85 2.18
C ALA A 13 3.17 -7.42 2.64
N ILE A 14 2.84 -6.13 2.53
CA ILE A 14 1.57 -5.57 3.02
C ILE A 14 0.48 -5.53 1.95
N PHE A 15 0.84 -5.33 0.67
CA PHE A 15 -0.13 -5.17 -0.42
C PHE A 15 -1.15 -6.31 -0.53
N PRO A 16 -0.81 -7.60 -0.33
CA PRO A 16 -1.81 -8.69 -0.34
C PRO A 16 -2.93 -8.50 0.70
N LYS A 17 -2.62 -7.94 1.89
CA LYS A 17 -3.62 -7.65 2.92
C LYS A 17 -4.53 -6.50 2.51
N VAL A 18 -3.97 -5.46 1.89
CA VAL A 18 -4.73 -4.33 1.34
C VAL A 18 -5.66 -4.80 0.22
N ALA A 19 -5.15 -5.63 -0.70
CA ALA A 19 -5.93 -6.22 -1.79
C ALA A 19 -7.06 -7.12 -1.27
N ALA A 20 -6.82 -7.91 -0.21
CA ALA A 20 -7.85 -8.73 0.41
C ALA A 20 -8.97 -7.89 1.05
N ALA A 21 -8.61 -6.78 1.72
CA ALA A 21 -9.58 -5.87 2.32
C ALA A 21 -10.32 -5.00 1.29
N ALA A 22 -9.65 -4.64 0.19
CA ALA A 22 -10.17 -3.77 -0.86
C ALA A 22 -9.69 -4.24 -2.25
N PRO A 23 -10.37 -5.22 -2.86
CA PRO A 23 -9.96 -5.86 -4.12
C PRO A 23 -9.70 -4.89 -5.28
N SER A 24 -10.40 -3.75 -5.31
CA SER A 24 -10.20 -2.71 -6.32
C SER A 24 -8.76 -2.19 -6.43
N PHE A 25 -7.95 -2.29 -5.37
CA PHE A 25 -6.53 -1.92 -5.44
C PHE A 25 -5.69 -2.93 -6.21
N ALA A 26 -6.02 -4.23 -6.17
CA ALA A 26 -5.37 -5.23 -7.00
C ALA A 26 -5.65 -4.96 -8.49
N ASP A 27 -6.91 -4.68 -8.85
CA ASP A 27 -7.29 -4.34 -10.22
C ASP A 27 -6.60 -3.08 -10.73
N ARG A 28 -6.44 -2.06 -9.86
CA ARG A 28 -5.71 -0.83 -10.21
C ARG A 28 -4.23 -1.12 -10.46
N GLN A 29 -3.58 -1.89 -9.57
CA GLN A 29 -2.17 -2.23 -9.72
C GLN A 29 -1.91 -3.02 -11.01
N ALA A 30 -2.80 -3.95 -11.37
CA ALA A 30 -2.69 -4.74 -12.60
C ALA A 30 -2.77 -3.89 -13.89
N LYS A 31 -3.40 -2.72 -13.82
CA LYS A 31 -3.60 -1.81 -14.95
C LYS A 31 -2.47 -0.77 -15.12
N THR A 32 -1.41 -0.84 -14.34
CA THR A 32 -0.28 0.09 -14.43
C THR A 32 1.05 -0.61 -14.20
N SER A 33 2.09 -0.13 -14.87
CA SER A 33 3.47 -0.56 -14.64
C SER A 33 4.11 0.11 -13.42
N ARG A 34 3.53 1.21 -12.92
CA ARG A 34 4.01 1.90 -11.73
C ARG A 34 3.49 1.18 -10.47
N VAL A 35 4.39 0.91 -9.53
CA VAL A 35 3.99 0.39 -8.21
C VAL A 35 3.19 1.47 -7.47
N ILE A 36 1.97 1.13 -7.05
CA ILE A 36 1.13 2.00 -6.22
C ILE A 36 1.76 2.06 -4.82
N ALA A 37 2.08 3.28 -4.38
CA ALA A 37 2.66 3.55 -3.07
C ALA A 37 1.67 3.24 -1.94
N LEU A 38 2.19 2.68 -0.85
CA LEU A 38 1.45 2.48 0.40
C LEU A 38 2.08 3.33 1.49
N PHE A 39 1.24 3.89 2.36
CA PHE A 39 1.66 4.70 3.49
C PHE A 39 1.13 4.08 4.77
N GLU A 40 1.98 3.90 5.76
CA GLU A 40 1.54 3.66 7.13
C GLU A 40 1.19 4.99 7.79
N LEU A 41 0.09 5.00 8.53
CA LEU A 41 -0.39 6.17 9.24
C LEU A 41 -0.18 5.95 10.74
N GLN A 42 0.57 6.85 11.37
CA GLN A 42 0.88 6.79 12.79
C GLN A 42 0.30 8.02 13.50
N PRO A 43 -0.25 7.88 14.71
CA PRO A 43 -0.65 9.02 15.52
C PRO A 43 0.56 9.93 15.79
N VAL A 44 0.31 11.24 15.92
CA VAL A 44 1.31 12.18 16.45
C VAL A 44 0.93 12.35 17.90
N ASN A 45 1.81 11.91 18.80
CA ASN A 45 1.65 12.15 20.23
C ASN A 45 1.77 13.64 20.55
#